data_AF-A0A2E2JDP7-F1
#
_entry.id   AF-A0A2E2JDP7-F1
#
_cell.length_a   1.000
_cell.length_b   1.000
_cell.length_c   1.000
_cell.angle_alpha   90.00
_cell.angle_beta   90.00
_cell.angle_gamma   90.00
#
_symmetry.space_group_name_H-M   'P 1'
#
loop_
_entity.id
_entity.type
_entity.pdbx_description
1 polymer ?
#
loop_
_entity_poly.entity_id
_entity_poly.type
_entity_poly.pdbx_seq_one_letter_code
_entity_poly.pdbx_strand_id
1 'polypeptide(L)'
;MTAWFRWATLRARRRSMCSPKTVNSTAALTVTAFWNSPARPSPSSSSRWRSRPTAHGLRPAPRRTPTVHGWWFSTSIFDRMFSAHRLARTGALSPFRGVCMKNTFGLMSLLCLTALASACGGGGGGGGGDGGGGATPTPTTSPSPSPTPGPVTDDDARRRVLADLGNDVILPTLRQLDTRADALSAAVTALAAAPASADARTTAQTRWREAMTLVQRAEVFQIGPGARSSEAGGQDLRDLMYAFPLLSQCGIHQAAYANAPVTATTPINETGMGALEYLLFSNNDNPACPPGDGVDGQARRAAHAVRIATRVGAVTEQLRTAWEPTGGNFVQTFATAGPGNMTYDMPQDALDAISVGLFYTEKETKDRKVANAIGLGVTGLPPCGTVSCPERVESPFAMASGQHIRDNLQAFRDLFTGLDGGMGLNDLLQGIGRSDIASKLITQADAALAAADLLTDRFEAEVAAIPSREACINASSARMGAPAACALHGLIDAMTDTYRAEVTSALNLRIPAAAAGDND
;
A
#
# COMPACT_ATOMS: atom_id res chain seq x y z
N MET A 1 -17.36 -40.10 44.63
CA MET A 1 -18.00 -41.20 43.86
C MET A 1 -17.12 -41.54 42.65
N THR A 2 -17.38 -42.68 42.00
CA THR A 2 -16.74 -43.19 40.76
C THR A 2 -16.53 -42.12 39.67
N ALA A 3 -15.44 -42.03 38.88
CA ALA A 3 -14.45 -42.99 38.33
C ALA A 3 -14.88 -43.75 37.05
N TRP A 4 -13.90 -44.18 36.23
CA TRP A 4 -13.98 -44.93 34.93
C TRP A 4 -14.24 -44.09 33.65
N PHE A 5 -13.64 -44.32 32.45
CA PHE A 5 -12.51 -45.19 32.04
C PHE A 5 -11.81 -44.75 30.71
N ARG A 6 -10.87 -45.59 30.20
CA ARG A 6 -10.08 -45.53 28.93
C ARG A 6 -10.97 -45.68 27.66
N TRP A 7 -10.56 -45.51 26.38
CA TRP A 7 -9.39 -45.96 25.56
C TRP A 7 -9.18 -44.99 24.35
N ALA A 8 -8.09 -44.86 23.58
CA ALA A 8 -6.84 -45.60 23.30
C ALA A 8 -6.73 -46.29 21.90
N THR A 9 -6.01 -45.62 20.99
CA THR A 9 -5.19 -46.13 19.84
C THR A 9 -5.79 -46.93 18.67
N LEU A 10 -5.41 -46.55 17.44
CA LEU A 10 -4.72 -47.45 16.48
C LEU A 10 -3.88 -46.66 15.44
N ARG A 11 -3.09 -47.37 14.61
CA ARG A 11 -1.95 -46.83 13.83
C ARG A 11 -1.80 -47.55 12.48
N ALA A 12 -1.00 -46.97 11.57
CA ALA A 12 -0.25 -47.64 10.48
C ALA A 12 -1.04 -48.09 9.21
N ARG A 13 -0.44 -48.30 8.01
CA ARG A 13 0.85 -47.89 7.38
C ARG A 13 0.90 -48.26 5.87
N ARG A 14 1.43 -47.37 5.00
CA ARG A 14 2.10 -47.66 3.69
C ARG A 14 1.18 -48.31 2.62
N ARG A 15 1.52 -48.49 1.32
CA ARG A 15 2.80 -48.44 0.56
C ARG A 15 2.66 -47.72 -0.80
N SER A 16 3.80 -47.45 -1.45
CA SER A 16 3.99 -46.97 -2.82
C SER A 16 4.10 -48.08 -3.87
N MET A 17 3.82 -47.80 -5.15
CA MET A 17 4.55 -48.37 -6.31
C MET A 17 4.24 -47.74 -7.70
N CYS A 18 5.32 -47.63 -8.51
CA CYS A 18 5.49 -47.64 -9.98
C CYS A 18 4.43 -47.13 -10.99
N SER A 19 4.93 -46.38 -12.00
CA SER A 19 4.39 -46.25 -13.38
C SER A 19 4.92 -47.39 -14.28
N PRO A 20 4.33 -47.71 -15.47
CA PRO A 20 4.88 -47.16 -16.72
C PRO A 20 3.93 -47.05 -17.96
N LYS A 21 4.45 -46.45 -19.05
CA LYS A 21 4.11 -46.60 -20.51
C LYS A 21 2.82 -46.00 -21.11
N THR A 22 3.01 -44.86 -21.80
CA THR A 22 2.73 -44.59 -23.23
C THR A 22 1.66 -45.39 -24.02
N VAL A 23 0.72 -44.67 -24.65
CA VAL A 23 0.09 -45.02 -25.94
C VAL A 23 -0.05 -43.75 -26.79
N ASN A 24 0.28 -43.81 -28.08
CA ASN A 24 -0.02 -42.77 -29.08
C ASN A 24 -1.41 -43.01 -29.70
N SER A 25 -2.15 -41.94 -30.02
CA SER A 25 -3.15 -42.00 -31.10
C SER A 25 -3.48 -40.61 -31.65
N THR A 26 -3.26 -40.42 -32.95
CA THR A 26 -3.73 -39.27 -33.74
C THR A 26 -5.22 -39.40 -34.06
N ALA A 27 -5.96 -38.28 -33.98
CA ALA A 27 -7.21 -38.10 -34.68
C ALA A 27 -7.33 -36.65 -35.17
N ALA A 28 -7.27 -36.46 -36.49
CA ALA A 28 -7.59 -35.18 -37.12
C ALA A 28 -9.06 -35.19 -37.54
N LEU A 29 -9.75 -34.04 -37.43
CA LEU A 29 -11.10 -33.86 -37.98
C LEU A 29 -11.16 -32.54 -38.75
N THR A 30 -10.87 -32.63 -40.05
CA THR A 30 -11.11 -31.56 -41.02
C THR A 30 -12.49 -31.75 -41.62
N VAL A 31 -13.37 -30.74 -41.53
CA VAL A 31 -14.58 -30.66 -42.35
C VAL A 31 -14.61 -29.28 -43.00
N THR A 32 -14.80 -29.28 -44.31
CA THR A 32 -14.66 -28.09 -45.16
C THR A 32 -15.99 -27.34 -45.31
N ALA A 33 -15.88 -26.02 -45.53
CA ALA A 33 -16.96 -25.04 -45.72
C ALA A 33 -18.07 -25.43 -46.72
N PHE A 34 -19.18 -24.68 -46.68
CA PHE A 34 -19.69 -24.05 -47.91
C PHE A 34 -20.33 -22.67 -47.66
N TRP A 35 -20.59 -21.95 -48.75
CA TRP A 35 -20.87 -20.51 -48.85
C TRP A 35 -22.34 -20.10 -48.67
N ASN A 36 -22.59 -18.87 -48.15
CA ASN A 36 -22.96 -17.73 -49.01
C ASN A 36 -23.16 -16.38 -48.26
N SER A 37 -22.87 -15.29 -48.97
CA SER A 37 -23.41 -13.93 -48.71
C SER A 37 -24.25 -13.50 -49.93
N PRO A 38 -25.08 -12.45 -49.83
CA PRO A 38 -24.64 -11.19 -50.45
C PRO A 38 -25.19 -9.87 -49.85
N ALA A 39 -24.46 -8.79 -50.18
CA ALA A 39 -24.91 -7.42 -50.48
C ALA A 39 -25.65 -6.53 -49.42
N ARG A 40 -25.16 -5.28 -49.32
CA ARG A 40 -25.95 -4.09 -48.93
C ARG A 40 -26.73 -3.55 -50.16
N PRO A 41 -27.66 -2.60 -49.99
CA PRO A 41 -27.24 -1.20 -50.20
C PRO A 41 -27.89 -0.16 -49.26
N SER A 42 -27.35 1.06 -49.30
CA SER A 42 -28.06 2.32 -48.95
C SER A 42 -28.21 3.15 -50.22
N PRO A 43 -29.13 4.13 -50.28
CA PRO A 43 -28.63 5.50 -50.27
C PRO A 43 -29.55 6.54 -49.57
N SER A 44 -29.05 7.77 -49.53
CA SER A 44 -29.62 9.01 -48.97
C SER A 44 -30.79 9.61 -49.78
N SER A 45 -31.54 10.53 -49.16
CA SER A 45 -31.67 11.92 -49.66
C SER A 45 -32.35 12.87 -48.66
N SER A 46 -32.41 14.17 -48.99
CA SER A 46 -32.73 15.28 -48.09
C SER A 46 -33.90 16.15 -48.58
N SER A 47 -34.57 16.88 -47.69
CA SER A 47 -35.22 18.16 -48.02
C SER A 47 -35.38 19.09 -46.81
N ARG A 48 -35.85 20.33 -47.03
CA ARG A 48 -35.87 21.49 -46.11
C ARG A 48 -37.13 22.32 -46.40
N TRP A 49 -37.39 23.37 -45.59
CA TRP A 49 -38.35 24.50 -45.72
C TRP A 49 -39.63 24.33 -44.87
N ARG A 50 -39.90 25.19 -43.86
CA ARG A 50 -40.54 26.53 -43.84
C ARG A 50 -42.10 26.40 -43.90
N SER A 51 -42.95 27.06 -43.08
CA SER A 51 -42.91 28.42 -42.50
C SER A 51 -43.76 28.61 -41.20
N ARG A 52 -43.68 29.81 -40.59
CA ARG A 52 -44.54 30.40 -39.52
C ARG A 52 -45.71 31.23 -40.14
N PRO A 53 -46.64 31.92 -39.41
CA PRO A 53 -46.71 32.39 -38.00
C PRO A 53 -47.88 31.72 -37.20
N THR A 54 -48.80 32.27 -36.35
CA THR A 54 -49.25 33.59 -35.77
C THR A 54 -50.27 33.23 -34.63
N ALA A 55 -50.73 34.02 -33.62
CA ALA A 55 -50.30 35.23 -32.88
C ALA A 55 -51.25 35.45 -31.63
N HIS A 56 -51.09 36.55 -30.87
CA HIS A 56 -51.88 37.00 -29.67
C HIS A 56 -51.74 36.17 -28.38
N GLY A 57 -51.75 36.72 -27.14
CA GLY A 57 -51.45 38.10 -26.69
C GLY A 57 -52.43 38.71 -25.67
N LEU A 58 -51.96 39.04 -24.45
CA LEU A 58 -52.44 40.15 -23.57
C LEU A 58 -51.57 40.32 -22.30
N ARG A 59 -51.77 41.41 -21.52
CA ARG A 59 -50.99 41.84 -20.33
C ARG A 59 -51.93 42.61 -19.37
N PRO A 60 -51.65 42.70 -18.04
CA PRO A 60 -50.80 43.79 -17.53
C PRO A 60 -49.93 43.44 -16.28
N ALA A 61 -49.30 44.46 -15.68
CA ALA A 61 -48.37 44.44 -14.53
C ALA A 61 -48.85 45.51 -13.49
N PRO A 62 -48.08 46.10 -12.54
CA PRO A 62 -46.68 45.90 -12.12
C PRO A 62 -46.41 45.97 -10.58
N ARG A 63 -45.12 45.86 -10.15
CA ARG A 63 -44.51 46.79 -9.16
C ARG A 63 -42.97 46.73 -9.07
N ARG A 64 -42.34 47.86 -9.43
CA ARG A 64 -41.07 48.50 -8.99
C ARG A 64 -39.76 47.69 -8.77
N THR A 65 -38.69 48.23 -9.36
CA THR A 65 -37.25 47.98 -9.09
C THR A 65 -36.73 48.89 -7.96
N PRO A 66 -35.44 48.79 -7.54
CA PRO A 66 -34.36 49.56 -8.20
C PRO A 66 -33.18 48.74 -8.78
N THR A 67 -32.25 49.49 -9.38
CA THR A 67 -30.94 49.15 -9.98
C THR A 67 -29.91 48.62 -8.94
N VAL A 68 -28.72 48.06 -9.28
CA VAL A 68 -27.51 48.70 -9.86
C VAL A 68 -26.64 47.76 -10.74
N HIS A 69 -26.08 48.31 -11.83
CA HIS A 69 -24.99 47.92 -12.77
C HIS A 69 -24.54 46.45 -13.06
N GLY A 70 -24.05 46.25 -14.31
CA GLY A 70 -23.25 45.08 -14.75
C GLY A 70 -21.77 45.16 -14.30
N TRP A 71 -20.83 44.42 -14.88
CA TRP A 71 -20.55 44.23 -16.32
C TRP A 71 -20.47 42.75 -16.78
N TRP A 72 -20.47 42.54 -18.10
CA TRP A 72 -20.03 41.29 -18.75
C TRP A 72 -18.54 41.38 -19.13
N PHE A 73 -17.80 40.27 -19.05
CA PHE A 73 -16.95 39.78 -20.14
C PHE A 73 -16.60 38.30 -19.93
N SER A 74 -16.33 37.59 -21.03
CA SER A 74 -15.80 36.22 -21.01
C SER A 74 -14.82 36.06 -22.17
N THR A 75 -13.60 35.59 -21.89
CA THR A 75 -12.79 34.76 -22.81
C THR A 75 -11.56 34.22 -22.10
N SER A 76 -11.02 33.13 -22.65
CA SER A 76 -9.76 32.47 -22.26
C SER A 76 -8.51 33.32 -22.53
N ILE A 77 -7.46 33.14 -21.72
CA ILE A 77 -6.10 32.72 -22.13
C ILE A 77 -5.22 32.59 -20.87
N PHE A 78 -4.50 31.47 -20.74
CA PHE A 78 -3.39 31.31 -19.80
C PHE A 78 -2.31 30.44 -20.46
N ASP A 79 -1.26 31.07 -20.95
CA ASP A 79 0.03 30.46 -21.29
C ASP A 79 1.13 31.51 -21.05
N ARG A 80 2.32 31.06 -20.64
CA ARG A 80 3.57 31.83 -20.45
C ARG A 80 3.52 33.07 -19.52
N MET A 81 4.07 32.91 -18.32
CA MET A 81 5.08 33.86 -17.81
C MET A 81 5.92 33.25 -16.67
N PHE A 82 7.09 32.71 -17.00
CA PHE A 82 8.25 32.63 -16.10
C PHE A 82 9.53 32.52 -16.93
N SER A 83 10.41 33.52 -16.82
CA SER A 83 11.77 33.55 -17.36
C SER A 83 12.55 34.68 -16.67
N ALA A 84 13.88 34.71 -16.87
CA ALA A 84 14.87 35.45 -16.07
C ALA A 84 14.99 34.96 -14.60
N HIS A 85 16.19 34.86 -14.01
CA HIS A 85 17.55 34.84 -14.56
C HIS A 85 18.47 34.05 -13.60
N ARG A 86 19.51 33.39 -14.13
CA ARG A 86 20.73 33.12 -13.35
C ARG A 86 21.96 33.25 -14.25
N LEU A 87 22.97 33.97 -13.76
CA LEU A 87 24.16 34.33 -14.52
C LEU A 87 25.13 33.15 -14.66
N ALA A 88 25.80 33.07 -15.81
CA ALA A 88 26.90 32.14 -16.01
C ALA A 88 28.18 32.62 -15.34
N ARG A 89 28.96 31.68 -14.79
CA ARG A 89 30.42 31.80 -14.70
C ARG A 89 31.05 30.54 -15.28
N THR A 90 31.80 30.72 -16.35
CA THR A 90 32.69 29.69 -16.91
C THR A 90 33.93 29.55 -16.04
N GLY A 91 34.46 28.32 -15.95
CA GLY A 91 35.58 27.97 -15.09
C GLY A 91 36.10 26.58 -15.40
N ALA A 92 36.51 26.37 -16.65
CA ALA A 92 37.05 25.08 -17.08
C ALA A 92 38.47 24.88 -16.52
N LEU A 93 38.73 23.72 -15.92
CA LEU A 93 40.07 23.13 -15.85
C LEU A 93 40.00 21.61 -15.67
N SER A 94 40.74 20.92 -16.53
CA SER A 94 41.03 19.48 -16.57
C SER A 94 42.18 19.32 -17.58
N PRO A 95 42.98 18.22 -17.57
CA PRO A 95 42.70 16.94 -16.91
C PRO A 95 43.84 16.44 -16.00
N PHE A 96 43.62 15.31 -15.33
CA PHE A 96 44.68 14.34 -15.08
C PHE A 96 44.19 12.91 -15.34
N ARG A 97 45.06 12.08 -15.93
CA ARG A 97 44.82 10.65 -16.16
C ARG A 97 45.30 9.86 -14.93
N GLY A 98 44.52 8.88 -14.50
CA GLY A 98 44.91 7.95 -13.43
C GLY A 98 44.38 6.55 -13.72
N VAL A 99 45.18 5.72 -14.40
CA VAL A 99 44.89 4.28 -14.54
C VAL A 99 45.46 3.56 -13.33
N CYS A 100 44.64 2.77 -12.63
CA CYS A 100 45.14 1.62 -11.88
C CYS A 100 44.11 0.48 -11.90
N MET A 101 44.56 -0.73 -11.58
CA MET A 101 43.93 -1.97 -12.04
C MET A 101 44.05 -3.08 -10.98
N LYS A 102 42.95 -3.84 -10.80
CA LYS A 102 42.80 -5.06 -9.98
C LYS A 102 42.94 -4.88 -8.46
N ASN A 103 42.01 -5.47 -7.72
CA ASN A 103 42.34 -6.73 -7.04
C ASN A 103 41.09 -7.57 -6.71
N THR A 104 40.93 -8.67 -7.44
CA THR A 104 40.14 -9.82 -7.01
C THR A 104 41.02 -10.70 -6.12
N PHE A 105 40.56 -11.03 -4.92
CA PHE A 105 41.10 -12.16 -4.16
C PHE A 105 39.96 -13.03 -3.64
N GLY A 106 40.17 -14.35 -3.72
CA GLY A 106 39.33 -15.38 -3.14
C GLY A 106 40.22 -16.53 -2.67
N LEU A 107 39.58 -17.59 -2.17
CA LEU A 107 40.20 -18.66 -1.36
C LEU A 107 40.64 -18.14 0.04
N MET A 108 40.73 -18.96 1.09
CA MET A 108 40.60 -20.42 1.12
C MET A 108 39.88 -20.93 2.38
N SER A 109 39.32 -22.14 2.30
CA SER A 109 38.71 -22.87 3.41
C SER A 109 39.72 -23.23 4.51
N LEU A 110 39.25 -23.35 5.75
CA LEU A 110 39.89 -24.22 6.75
C LEU A 110 38.84 -24.89 7.64
N LEU A 111 38.91 -26.22 7.77
CA LEU A 111 38.19 -26.97 8.81
C LEU A 111 39.03 -26.95 10.09
N CYS A 112 38.36 -26.94 11.25
CA CYS A 112 38.88 -27.65 12.42
C CYS A 112 37.73 -28.15 13.32
N LEU A 113 38.03 -29.10 14.21
CA LEU A 113 37.05 -29.95 14.90
C LEU A 113 37.08 -29.77 16.42
N THR A 114 35.92 -29.94 17.07
CA THR A 114 35.74 -30.32 18.50
C THR A 114 36.27 -29.33 19.56
N ALA A 115 35.76 -29.26 20.79
CA ALA A 115 35.13 -30.30 21.61
C ALA A 115 34.06 -29.77 22.60
N LEU A 116 33.40 -30.69 23.30
CA LEU A 116 32.44 -30.45 24.39
C LEU A 116 33.15 -30.35 25.75
N ALA A 117 32.64 -29.49 26.63
CA ALA A 117 32.86 -29.60 28.08
C ALA A 117 31.63 -29.08 28.84
N SER A 118 31.01 -29.95 29.65
CA SER A 118 29.98 -29.58 30.61
C SER A 118 30.61 -29.35 31.99
N ALA A 119 30.05 -28.40 32.76
CA ALA A 119 30.42 -28.17 34.15
C ALA A 119 29.17 -28.19 35.04
N CYS A 120 29.21 -29.01 36.09
CA CYS A 120 28.16 -29.14 37.09
C CYS A 120 28.81 -29.42 38.45
N GLY A 121 28.34 -28.74 39.50
CA GLY A 121 28.76 -28.96 40.89
C GLY A 121 28.58 -27.70 41.76
N GLY A 122 28.37 -27.80 43.08
CA GLY A 122 28.07 -29.01 43.86
C GLY A 122 28.62 -28.97 45.29
N GLY A 123 27.72 -28.86 46.29
CA GLY A 123 28.03 -28.97 47.72
C GLY A 123 28.50 -27.66 48.40
N GLY A 124 28.45 -27.53 49.73
CA GLY A 124 27.78 -28.42 50.71
C GLY A 124 28.29 -28.25 52.17
N GLY A 125 27.36 -28.09 53.13
CA GLY A 125 27.62 -28.05 54.58
C GLY A 125 28.08 -26.69 55.15
N GLY A 126 28.01 -26.41 56.46
CA GLY A 126 27.25 -27.12 57.51
C GLY A 126 27.80 -27.01 58.95
N GLY A 127 27.13 -26.24 59.82
CA GLY A 127 27.06 -26.50 61.28
C GLY A 127 27.83 -25.58 62.27
N GLY A 128 27.08 -25.00 63.22
CA GLY A 128 27.43 -24.91 64.65
C GLY A 128 28.24 -23.71 65.19
N GLY A 129 27.70 -23.04 66.22
CA GLY A 129 28.45 -22.09 67.08
C GLY A 129 27.57 -21.07 67.81
N ASP A 130 27.45 -21.18 69.14
CA ASP A 130 26.67 -20.26 69.99
C ASP A 130 27.45 -18.98 70.38
N GLY A 131 26.72 -17.88 70.62
CA GLY A 131 27.29 -16.64 71.16
C GLY A 131 26.23 -15.55 71.38
N GLY A 132 25.83 -15.30 72.62
CA GLY A 132 24.77 -14.35 72.96
C GLY A 132 25.26 -12.89 73.08
N GLY A 133 24.49 -11.95 72.53
CA GLY A 133 24.68 -10.51 72.72
C GLY A 133 23.44 -9.74 72.24
N GLY A 134 22.78 -9.01 73.13
CA GLY A 134 21.51 -8.34 72.82
C GLY A 134 21.68 -7.01 72.09
N ALA A 135 20.93 -6.81 71.01
CA ALA A 135 20.78 -5.53 70.31
C ALA A 135 19.33 -5.32 69.85
N THR A 136 18.90 -4.06 69.79
CA THR A 136 17.52 -3.61 69.52
C THR A 136 17.00 -4.07 68.13
N PRO A 137 15.71 -4.46 68.00
CA PRO A 137 15.12 -4.78 66.70
C PRO A 137 15.09 -3.54 65.79
N THR A 138 15.88 -3.59 64.72
CA THR A 138 15.78 -2.65 63.59
C THR A 138 14.64 -3.11 62.68
N PRO A 139 13.74 -2.24 62.21
CA PRO A 139 12.66 -2.67 61.32
C PRO A 139 13.23 -3.12 59.97
N THR A 140 13.07 -4.41 59.65
CA THR A 140 13.43 -4.96 58.33
C THR A 140 12.63 -4.24 57.25
N THR A 141 13.33 -3.52 56.37
CA THR A 141 12.71 -2.95 55.17
C THR A 141 12.19 -4.08 54.30
N SER A 142 10.86 -4.22 54.22
CA SER A 142 10.22 -5.05 53.19
C SER A 142 10.78 -4.66 51.83
N PRO A 143 11.05 -5.61 50.91
CA PRO A 143 11.31 -5.24 49.54
C PRO A 143 10.14 -4.41 49.03
N SER A 144 10.43 -3.22 48.48
CA SER A 144 9.43 -2.47 47.73
C SER A 144 8.98 -3.37 46.58
N PRO A 145 7.67 -3.47 46.27
CA PRO A 145 7.27 -3.97 44.97
C PRO A 145 7.96 -3.10 43.90
N SER A 146 8.40 -3.72 42.80
CA SER A 146 8.68 -2.94 41.59
C SER A 146 7.42 -2.13 41.24
N PRO A 147 7.55 -0.86 40.84
CA PRO A 147 6.38 -0.07 40.49
C PRO A 147 5.66 -0.75 39.32
N THR A 148 4.45 -1.24 39.56
CA THR A 148 3.49 -1.51 38.49
C THR A 148 3.38 -0.21 37.68
N PRO A 149 3.58 -0.22 36.35
CA PRO A 149 3.43 0.97 35.54
C PRO A 149 2.09 1.64 35.82
N GLY A 150 2.13 2.94 36.15
CA GLY A 150 0.91 3.74 36.33
C GLY A 150 0.16 3.92 34.99
N PRO A 151 -1.06 4.49 35.02
CA PRO A 151 -1.81 4.77 33.80
C PRO A 151 -0.99 5.58 32.80
N VAL A 152 -0.78 5.01 31.61
CA VAL A 152 0.15 5.51 30.59
C VAL A 152 -0.61 6.47 29.67
N THR A 153 -0.77 7.74 30.08
CA THR A 153 -1.72 8.70 29.46
C THR A 153 -1.16 10.07 29.07
N ASP A 154 0.09 10.37 29.41
CA ASP A 154 0.74 11.67 29.26
C ASP A 154 1.68 11.75 28.03
N ASP A 155 2.54 12.76 27.98
CA ASP A 155 3.50 12.93 26.88
C ASP A 155 4.60 11.85 26.85
N ASP A 156 4.91 11.20 27.99
CA ASP A 156 5.84 10.07 28.02
C ASP A 156 5.18 8.81 27.44
N ALA A 157 3.90 8.60 27.75
CA ALA A 157 3.08 7.55 27.12
C ALA A 157 3.05 7.67 25.59
N ARG A 158 2.79 8.89 25.09
CA ARG A 158 2.69 9.19 23.66
C ARG A 158 4.04 8.99 22.97
N ARG A 159 5.14 9.51 23.54
CA ARG A 159 6.50 9.27 23.03
C ARG A 159 6.88 7.80 23.01
N ARG A 160 6.39 6.98 23.94
CA ARG A 160 6.66 5.55 23.94
C ARG A 160 5.96 4.81 22.79
N VAL A 161 4.68 5.09 22.53
CA VAL A 161 3.98 4.56 21.34
C VAL A 161 4.66 5.02 20.04
N LEU A 162 5.10 6.28 19.96
CA LEU A 162 5.85 6.78 18.80
C LEU A 162 7.21 6.07 18.61
N ALA A 163 7.91 5.76 19.71
CA ALA A 163 9.17 5.02 19.68
C ALA A 163 8.97 3.58 19.18
N ASP A 164 8.01 2.85 19.76
CA ASP A 164 7.75 1.44 19.42
C ASP A 164 7.24 1.33 17.97
N LEU A 165 6.24 2.12 17.57
CA LEU A 165 5.75 2.14 16.17
C LEU A 165 6.83 2.56 15.16
N GLY A 166 7.70 3.50 15.53
CA GLY A 166 8.83 3.93 14.69
C GLY A 166 9.88 2.84 14.48
N ASN A 167 10.30 2.17 15.56
CA ASN A 167 11.40 1.20 15.55
C ASN A 167 10.99 -0.21 15.12
N ASP A 168 9.76 -0.64 15.45
CA ASP A 168 9.32 -2.03 15.32
C ASP A 168 8.29 -2.24 14.19
N VAL A 169 7.56 -1.19 13.78
CA VAL A 169 6.57 -1.27 12.67
C VAL A 169 7.08 -0.58 11.40
N ILE A 170 7.38 0.71 11.46
CA ILE A 170 7.65 1.53 10.25
C ILE A 170 9.05 1.23 9.69
N LEU A 171 10.12 1.47 10.47
CA LEU A 171 11.50 1.29 9.97
C LEU A 171 11.81 -0.16 9.54
N PRO A 172 11.34 -1.23 10.20
CA PRO A 172 11.52 -2.60 9.72
C PRO A 172 10.78 -2.88 8.42
N THR A 173 9.59 -2.30 8.22
CA THR A 173 8.86 -2.40 6.95
C THR A 173 9.65 -1.72 5.83
N LEU A 174 10.20 -0.52 6.06
CA LEU A 174 11.03 0.19 5.06
C LEU A 174 12.35 -0.55 4.75
N ARG A 175 13.00 -1.16 5.75
CA ARG A 175 14.18 -2.02 5.56
C ARG A 175 13.88 -3.26 4.71
N GLN A 176 12.72 -3.89 4.92
CA GLN A 176 12.28 -5.01 4.10
C GLN A 176 11.88 -4.57 2.69
N LEU A 177 11.19 -3.43 2.54
CA LEU A 177 10.77 -2.88 1.25
C LEU A 177 11.96 -2.65 0.33
N ASP A 178 13.02 -2.01 0.85
CA ASP A 178 14.26 -1.76 0.10
C ASP A 178 14.90 -3.08 -0.39
N THR A 179 15.00 -4.07 0.51
CA THR A 179 15.51 -5.42 0.20
C THR A 179 14.68 -6.12 -0.90
N ARG A 180 13.37 -5.91 -0.96
CA ARG A 180 12.50 -6.47 -2.02
C ARG A 180 12.57 -5.68 -3.32
N ALA A 181 12.75 -4.36 -3.27
CA ALA A 181 12.93 -3.52 -4.45
C ALA A 181 14.24 -3.84 -5.18
N ASP A 182 15.34 -4.10 -4.45
CA ASP A 182 16.59 -4.61 -5.01
C ASP A 182 16.42 -6.00 -5.66
N ALA A 183 15.74 -6.92 -4.97
CA ALA A 183 15.45 -8.25 -5.50
C ALA A 183 14.58 -8.20 -6.78
N LEU A 184 13.65 -7.24 -6.85
CA LEU A 184 12.86 -6.93 -8.05
C LEU A 184 13.74 -6.35 -9.17
N SER A 185 14.56 -5.35 -8.88
CA SER A 185 15.49 -4.73 -9.84
C SER A 185 16.42 -5.77 -10.49
N ALA A 186 16.97 -6.70 -9.69
CA ALA A 186 17.76 -7.82 -10.18
C ALA A 186 16.95 -8.79 -11.06
N ALA A 187 15.72 -9.15 -10.66
CA ALA A 187 14.87 -10.06 -11.42
C ALA A 187 14.39 -9.46 -12.75
N VAL A 188 14.04 -8.17 -12.78
CA VAL A 188 13.68 -7.44 -14.01
C VAL A 188 14.88 -7.32 -14.95
N THR A 189 16.09 -7.13 -14.40
CA THR A 189 17.34 -7.13 -15.18
C THR A 189 17.61 -8.50 -15.81
N ALA A 190 17.39 -9.60 -15.08
CA ALA A 190 17.50 -10.96 -15.61
C ALA A 190 16.47 -11.25 -16.71
N LEU A 191 15.22 -10.78 -16.54
CA LEU A 191 14.20 -10.86 -17.59
C LEU A 191 14.56 -10.03 -18.83
N ALA A 192 15.14 -8.83 -18.67
CA ALA A 192 15.56 -8.00 -19.80
C ALA A 192 16.73 -8.58 -20.59
N ALA A 193 17.59 -9.40 -19.96
CA ALA A 193 18.61 -10.18 -20.65
C ALA A 193 18.04 -11.38 -21.43
N ALA A 194 16.83 -11.86 -21.10
CA ALA A 194 16.16 -12.96 -21.79
C ALA A 194 14.62 -12.76 -21.87
N PRO A 195 14.10 -11.80 -22.67
CA PRO A 195 12.69 -11.38 -22.62
C PRO A 195 11.65 -12.45 -22.99
N ALA A 196 12.09 -13.57 -23.58
CA ALA A 196 11.28 -14.75 -23.91
C ALA A 196 11.30 -15.86 -22.84
N SER A 197 12.09 -15.70 -21.76
CA SER A 197 12.18 -16.69 -20.68
C SER A 197 10.97 -16.62 -19.75
N ALA A 198 10.17 -17.70 -19.75
CA ALA A 198 9.03 -17.85 -18.85
C ALA A 198 9.47 -17.85 -17.38
N ASP A 199 10.55 -18.56 -17.03
CA ASP A 199 11.05 -18.65 -15.65
C ASP A 199 11.56 -17.31 -15.12
N ALA A 200 12.22 -16.51 -15.98
CA ALA A 200 12.66 -15.16 -15.62
C ALA A 200 11.45 -14.22 -15.45
N ARG A 201 10.41 -14.37 -16.28
CA ARG A 201 9.15 -13.61 -16.14
C ARG A 201 8.44 -13.96 -14.85
N THR A 202 8.25 -15.24 -14.55
CA THR A 202 7.65 -15.70 -13.29
C THR A 202 8.46 -15.18 -12.09
N THR A 203 9.79 -15.28 -12.13
CA THR A 203 10.66 -14.72 -11.07
C THR A 203 10.43 -13.22 -10.87
N ALA A 204 10.41 -12.42 -11.95
CA ALA A 204 10.17 -10.98 -11.86
C ALA A 204 8.76 -10.64 -11.36
N GLN A 205 7.74 -11.39 -11.79
CA GLN A 205 6.36 -11.26 -11.30
C GLN A 205 6.23 -11.61 -9.81
N THR A 206 6.90 -12.67 -9.33
CA THR A 206 6.96 -13.00 -7.90
C THR A 206 7.63 -11.90 -7.09
N ARG A 207 8.80 -11.40 -7.52
CA ARG A 207 9.48 -10.28 -6.83
C ARG A 207 8.66 -8.99 -6.86
N TRP A 208 7.88 -8.75 -7.91
CA TRP A 208 6.96 -7.61 -7.97
C TRP A 208 5.90 -7.72 -6.87
N ARG A 209 5.25 -8.89 -6.70
CA ARG A 209 4.27 -9.09 -5.61
C ARG A 209 4.91 -8.94 -4.23
N GLU A 210 6.07 -9.54 -3.99
CA GLU A 210 6.79 -9.44 -2.71
C GLU A 210 7.14 -7.99 -2.33
N ALA A 211 7.55 -7.17 -3.31
CA ALA A 211 7.77 -5.75 -3.09
C ALA A 211 6.45 -4.98 -2.92
N MET A 212 5.43 -5.31 -3.73
CA MET A 212 4.16 -4.58 -3.73
C MET A 212 3.38 -4.74 -2.41
N THR A 213 3.42 -5.91 -1.75
CA THR A 213 2.90 -6.09 -0.39
C THR A 213 3.48 -5.07 0.60
N LEU A 214 4.78 -4.77 0.51
CA LEU A 214 5.44 -3.82 1.41
C LEU A 214 5.21 -2.36 0.98
N VAL A 215 5.02 -2.09 -0.32
CA VAL A 215 4.50 -0.80 -0.80
C VAL A 215 3.09 -0.55 -0.28
N GLN A 216 2.19 -1.54 -0.32
CA GLN A 216 0.81 -1.40 0.19
C GLN A 216 0.75 -1.20 1.71
N ARG A 217 1.75 -1.66 2.47
CA ARG A 217 1.90 -1.26 3.87
C ARG A 217 2.38 0.20 3.99
N ALA A 218 3.39 0.58 3.20
CA ALA A 218 3.91 1.95 3.16
C ALA A 218 2.89 3.00 2.66
N GLU A 219 1.88 2.60 1.87
CA GLU A 219 0.75 3.44 1.49
C GLU A 219 -0.03 3.98 2.70
N VAL A 220 -0.14 3.21 3.79
CA VAL A 220 -0.75 3.64 5.07
C VAL A 220 0.26 4.41 5.92
N PHE A 221 1.55 4.10 5.82
CA PHE A 221 2.63 4.72 6.59
C PHE A 221 3.09 6.07 6.00
N GLN A 222 2.15 6.92 5.56
CA GLN A 222 2.40 8.28 5.05
C GLN A 222 2.74 9.24 6.20
N ILE A 223 3.90 9.00 6.82
CA ILE A 223 4.43 9.70 7.99
C ILE A 223 5.84 10.19 7.65
N GLY A 224 6.18 11.43 8.04
CA GLY A 224 7.51 12.00 7.82
C GLY A 224 7.90 11.98 6.33
N PRO A 225 9.10 11.49 5.95
CA PRO A 225 9.54 11.43 4.56
C PRO A 225 8.63 10.65 3.60
N GLY A 226 7.78 9.76 4.12
CA GLY A 226 6.75 9.05 3.34
C GLY A 226 5.44 9.84 3.15
N ALA A 227 5.25 10.93 3.90
CA ALA A 227 4.09 11.82 3.78
C ALA A 227 4.27 12.84 2.65
N ARG A 228 3.16 13.47 2.26
CA ARG A 228 3.15 14.61 1.34
C ARG A 228 3.93 15.79 1.93
N SER A 229 4.62 16.58 1.11
CA SER A 229 5.39 17.77 1.53
C SER A 229 4.57 18.90 2.16
N SER A 230 3.23 18.78 2.19
CA SER A 230 2.34 19.63 3.00
C SER A 230 2.21 19.21 4.47
N GLU A 231 2.64 18.00 4.82
CA GLU A 231 2.58 17.43 6.17
C GLU A 231 3.94 17.54 6.88
N ALA A 232 3.93 17.48 8.21
CA ALA A 232 5.14 17.59 9.03
C ALA A 232 6.17 16.48 8.70
N GLY A 233 7.37 16.89 8.27
CA GLY A 233 8.44 15.99 7.82
C GLY A 233 8.30 15.47 6.38
N GLY A 234 7.25 15.86 5.66
CA GLY A 234 6.88 15.38 4.32
C GLY A 234 7.94 15.58 3.23
N GLN A 235 8.09 14.58 2.36
CA GLN A 235 9.04 14.61 1.22
C GLN A 235 8.49 13.98 -0.08
N ASP A 236 7.20 13.62 -0.13
CA ASP A 236 6.50 13.01 -1.28
C ASP A 236 7.10 11.68 -1.79
N LEU A 237 8.06 11.07 -1.06
CA LEU A 237 8.83 9.92 -1.57
C LEU A 237 7.96 8.70 -1.90
N ARG A 238 6.86 8.53 -1.18
CA ARG A 238 5.87 7.47 -1.40
C ARG A 238 5.21 7.56 -2.78
N ASP A 239 4.81 8.75 -3.21
CA ASP A 239 4.17 8.99 -4.52
C ASP A 239 5.17 8.79 -5.69
N LEU A 240 6.47 8.77 -5.41
CA LEU A 240 7.53 8.42 -6.36
C LEU A 240 7.78 6.90 -6.48
N MET A 241 7.24 6.09 -5.56
CA MET A 241 7.25 4.61 -5.63
C MET A 241 6.04 4.06 -6.40
N TYR A 242 4.85 4.63 -6.14
CA TYR A 242 3.58 4.14 -6.66
C TYR A 242 2.53 5.24 -6.76
N ALA A 243 1.61 5.09 -7.71
CA ALA A 243 0.46 5.97 -7.88
C ALA A 243 -0.75 5.16 -8.38
N PHE A 244 -1.86 5.24 -7.65
CA PHE A 244 -3.17 4.69 -8.03
C PHE A 244 -4.20 5.84 -7.98
N PRO A 245 -5.12 5.99 -8.96
CA PRO A 245 -5.40 5.13 -10.11
C PRO A 245 -4.70 5.62 -11.39
N LEU A 246 -3.55 6.29 -11.26
CA LEU A 246 -2.92 7.04 -12.36
C LEU A 246 -1.96 6.14 -13.16
N LEU A 247 -2.40 5.64 -14.32
CA LEU A 247 -1.55 4.82 -15.21
C LEU A 247 -1.69 5.23 -16.70
N SER A 248 -0.58 5.68 -17.30
CA SER A 248 -0.47 6.06 -18.70
C SER A 248 0.17 4.93 -19.51
N GLN A 249 -0.62 3.90 -19.84
CA GLN A 249 -0.16 2.76 -20.65
C GLN A 249 0.53 3.20 -21.95
N CYS A 250 -0.02 4.22 -22.62
CA CYS A 250 0.55 4.77 -23.85
C CYS A 250 1.87 5.52 -23.60
N GLY A 251 1.96 6.30 -22.51
CA GLY A 251 3.19 6.99 -22.14
C GLY A 251 4.32 6.02 -21.80
N ILE A 252 4.04 4.98 -21.00
CA ILE A 252 5.00 3.91 -20.67
C ILE A 252 5.55 3.24 -21.95
N HIS A 253 4.69 2.93 -22.91
CA HIS A 253 5.13 2.35 -24.20
C HIS A 253 5.91 3.35 -25.05
N GLN A 254 5.47 4.61 -25.16
CA GLN A 254 6.20 5.64 -25.92
C GLN A 254 7.58 5.93 -25.31
N ALA A 255 7.67 6.02 -23.99
CA ALA A 255 8.93 6.16 -23.24
C ALA A 255 9.84 4.93 -23.40
N ALA A 256 9.28 3.72 -23.47
CA ALA A 256 10.04 2.52 -23.80
C ALA A 256 10.65 2.59 -25.21
N TYR A 257 9.83 2.85 -26.24
CA TYR A 257 10.25 2.84 -27.64
C TYR A 257 11.23 3.98 -27.97
N ALA A 258 10.99 5.17 -27.42
CA ALA A 258 11.91 6.32 -27.50
C ALA A 258 13.19 6.13 -26.67
N ASN A 259 13.30 5.03 -25.90
CA ASN A 259 14.40 4.74 -24.98
C ASN A 259 14.64 5.84 -23.94
N ALA A 260 13.56 6.49 -23.49
CA ALA A 260 13.60 7.62 -22.57
C ALA A 260 14.20 7.24 -21.19
N PRO A 261 15.00 8.11 -20.58
CA PRO A 261 15.51 7.91 -19.22
C PRO A 261 14.38 7.99 -18.19
N VAL A 262 14.50 7.22 -17.11
CA VAL A 262 13.64 7.36 -15.92
C VAL A 262 14.40 8.20 -14.90
N THR A 263 13.76 9.23 -14.36
CA THR A 263 14.39 10.26 -13.52
C THR A 263 13.43 10.72 -12.43
N ALA A 264 13.88 11.63 -11.55
CA ALA A 264 13.02 12.26 -10.55
C ALA A 264 11.92 13.17 -11.15
N THR A 265 11.99 13.52 -12.44
CA THR A 265 10.95 14.31 -13.15
C THR A 265 10.16 13.48 -14.17
N THR A 266 10.28 12.15 -14.15
CA THR A 266 9.39 11.28 -14.94
C THR A 266 8.00 11.28 -14.31
N PRO A 267 6.91 11.47 -15.08
CA PRO A 267 5.55 11.49 -14.55
C PRO A 267 5.20 10.23 -13.75
N ILE A 268 4.60 10.38 -12.56
CA ILE A 268 4.30 9.26 -11.65
C ILE A 268 3.38 8.19 -12.26
N ASN A 269 2.56 8.57 -13.24
CA ASN A 269 1.71 7.68 -14.01
C ASN A 269 2.43 6.91 -15.13
N GLU A 270 3.72 7.15 -15.33
CA GLU A 270 4.58 6.52 -16.35
C GLU A 270 5.78 5.78 -15.72
N THR A 271 5.82 5.67 -14.40
CA THR A 271 6.88 5.02 -13.63
C THR A 271 6.31 4.26 -12.41
N GLY A 272 7.16 3.86 -11.47
CA GLY A 272 6.77 3.20 -10.25
C GLY A 272 6.22 1.78 -10.42
N MET A 273 5.66 1.23 -9.35
CA MET A 273 5.22 -0.17 -9.32
C MET A 273 4.07 -0.48 -10.29
N GLY A 274 3.19 0.47 -10.59
CA GLY A 274 2.10 0.28 -11.57
C GLY A 274 2.59 0.18 -13.02
N ALA A 275 3.65 0.93 -13.38
CA ALA A 275 4.29 0.79 -14.68
C ALA A 275 5.08 -0.54 -14.79
N LEU A 276 5.69 -1.00 -13.69
CA LEU A 276 6.31 -2.33 -13.64
C LEU A 276 5.27 -3.45 -13.77
N GLU A 277 4.12 -3.33 -13.11
CA GLU A 277 3.02 -4.28 -13.26
C GLU A 277 2.61 -4.42 -14.72
N TYR A 278 2.33 -3.29 -15.38
CA TYR A 278 1.94 -3.28 -16.79
C TYR A 278 2.98 -3.96 -17.68
N LEU A 279 4.27 -3.66 -17.50
CA LEU A 279 5.35 -4.23 -18.33
C LEU A 279 5.69 -5.70 -18.01
N LEU A 280 5.41 -6.19 -16.80
CA LEU A 280 5.71 -7.57 -16.38
C LEU A 280 4.55 -8.54 -16.62
N PHE A 281 3.31 -8.06 -16.47
CA PHE A 281 2.10 -8.89 -16.58
C PHE A 281 1.38 -8.74 -17.94
N SER A 282 1.51 -7.61 -18.65
CA SER A 282 1.12 -7.55 -20.07
C SER A 282 2.22 -8.12 -20.98
N ASN A 283 1.84 -8.96 -21.93
CA ASN A 283 2.72 -9.43 -23.01
C ASN A 283 2.59 -8.57 -24.28
N ASN A 284 1.43 -7.97 -24.51
CA ASN A 284 1.04 -7.44 -25.80
C ASN A 284 1.46 -5.98 -25.99
N ASP A 285 1.84 -5.65 -27.23
CA ASP A 285 1.86 -4.27 -27.71
C ASP A 285 0.45 -3.69 -27.58
N ASN A 286 0.33 -2.47 -27.07
CA ASN A 286 -0.95 -1.76 -27.03
C ASN A 286 -1.22 -1.16 -28.43
N PRO A 287 -2.30 -1.56 -29.12
CA PRO A 287 -2.54 -1.14 -30.51
C PRO A 287 -2.85 0.36 -30.67
N ALA A 288 -3.17 1.08 -29.59
CA ALA A 288 -3.27 2.55 -29.61
C ALA A 288 -1.91 3.27 -29.58
N CYS A 289 -0.82 2.54 -29.30
CA CYS A 289 0.56 3.03 -29.30
C CYS A 289 1.53 1.90 -29.73
N PRO A 290 1.54 1.52 -31.03
CA PRO A 290 2.48 0.55 -31.55
C PRO A 290 3.93 1.11 -31.52
N PRO A 291 4.95 0.24 -31.54
CA PRO A 291 6.32 0.63 -31.85
C PRO A 291 6.42 1.20 -33.26
N GLY A 292 7.41 2.08 -33.49
CA GLY A 292 7.74 2.57 -34.83
C GLY A 292 8.44 1.51 -35.69
N ASP A 293 8.48 1.73 -37.00
CA ASP A 293 9.09 0.79 -37.95
C ASP A 293 10.54 0.41 -37.56
N GLY A 294 10.80 -0.90 -37.51
CA GLY A 294 12.12 -1.44 -37.12
C GLY A 294 12.45 -1.38 -35.62
N VAL A 295 11.53 -0.91 -34.76
CA VAL A 295 11.73 -0.92 -33.30
C VAL A 295 11.26 -2.25 -32.69
N ASP A 296 12.17 -3.00 -32.09
CA ASP A 296 11.83 -4.15 -31.23
C ASP A 296 11.11 -3.67 -29.97
N GLY A 297 9.77 -3.75 -30.00
CA GLY A 297 8.92 -3.34 -28.88
C GLY A 297 9.16 -4.16 -27.61
N GLN A 298 9.44 -5.46 -27.73
CA GLN A 298 9.65 -6.35 -26.58
C GLN A 298 10.96 -6.01 -25.86
N ALA A 299 12.07 -5.89 -26.60
CA ALA A 299 13.36 -5.50 -26.04
C ALA A 299 13.34 -4.09 -25.46
N ARG A 300 12.66 -3.13 -26.12
CA ARG A 300 12.49 -1.76 -25.61
C ARG A 300 11.68 -1.72 -24.32
N ARG A 301 10.57 -2.47 -24.22
CA ARG A 301 9.76 -2.58 -22.99
C ARG A 301 10.54 -3.20 -21.85
N ALA A 302 11.25 -4.31 -22.09
CA ALA A 302 12.06 -4.96 -21.07
C ALA A 302 13.21 -4.05 -20.58
N ALA A 303 13.92 -3.38 -21.49
CA ALA A 303 14.95 -2.40 -21.14
C ALA A 303 14.38 -1.16 -20.41
N HIS A 304 13.10 -0.81 -20.61
CA HIS A 304 12.45 0.26 -19.86
C HIS A 304 12.04 -0.18 -18.45
N ALA A 305 11.52 -1.40 -18.30
CA ALA A 305 11.21 -1.99 -17.00
C ALA A 305 12.43 -1.99 -16.07
N VAL A 306 13.63 -2.27 -16.58
CA VAL A 306 14.88 -2.13 -15.79
C VAL A 306 15.07 -0.71 -15.29
N ARG A 307 14.92 0.31 -16.14
CA ARG A 307 15.06 1.73 -15.75
C ARG A 307 14.05 2.14 -14.68
N ILE A 308 12.82 1.62 -14.76
CA ILE A 308 11.77 1.87 -13.76
C ILE A 308 12.10 1.13 -12.45
N ALA A 309 12.51 -0.14 -12.49
CA ALA A 309 12.84 -0.92 -11.29
C ALA A 309 14.06 -0.35 -10.55
N THR A 310 15.09 0.10 -11.28
CA THR A 310 16.22 0.84 -10.70
C THR A 310 15.77 2.16 -10.07
N ARG A 311 14.81 2.88 -10.66
CA ARG A 311 14.24 4.09 -10.04
C ARG A 311 13.45 3.77 -8.76
N VAL A 312 12.66 2.69 -8.75
CA VAL A 312 11.92 2.25 -7.55
C VAL A 312 12.90 1.93 -6.42
N GLY A 313 13.93 1.12 -6.67
CA GLY A 313 14.98 0.82 -5.68
C GLY A 313 15.65 2.08 -5.13
N ALA A 314 16.03 3.03 -5.99
CA ALA A 314 16.61 4.29 -5.53
C ALA A 314 15.65 5.17 -4.68
N VAL A 315 14.33 5.01 -4.83
CA VAL A 315 13.33 5.72 -4.00
C VAL A 315 13.07 4.97 -2.69
N THR A 316 13.03 3.64 -2.69
CA THR A 316 12.93 2.85 -1.45
C THR A 316 14.18 3.05 -0.58
N GLU A 317 15.36 3.12 -1.20
CA GLU A 317 16.63 3.36 -0.52
C GLU A 317 16.63 4.75 0.13
N GLN A 318 16.15 5.76 -0.60
CA GLN A 318 16.01 7.12 -0.11
C GLN A 318 15.03 7.19 1.08
N LEU A 319 13.85 6.57 0.98
CA LEU A 319 12.83 6.57 2.02
C LEU A 319 13.31 5.83 3.29
N ARG A 320 13.90 4.63 3.14
CA ARG A 320 14.54 3.91 4.26
C ARG A 320 15.65 4.74 4.90
N THR A 321 16.54 5.31 4.09
CA THR A 321 17.70 6.08 4.58
C THR A 321 17.28 7.37 5.29
N ALA A 322 16.15 7.98 4.91
CA ALA A 322 15.60 9.13 5.64
C ALA A 322 15.12 8.74 7.06
N TRP A 323 14.59 7.53 7.26
CA TRP A 323 14.19 7.01 8.57
C TRP A 323 15.36 6.45 9.41
N GLU A 324 16.32 5.79 8.78
CA GLU A 324 17.44 5.09 9.41
C GLU A 324 18.33 6.02 10.27
N PRO A 325 18.71 5.63 11.52
CA PRO A 325 19.55 6.45 12.40
C PRO A 325 20.92 6.86 11.87
N THR A 326 21.49 6.13 10.90
CA THR A 326 22.75 6.47 10.23
C THR A 326 22.58 7.39 9.02
N GLY A 327 21.34 7.71 8.64
CA GLY A 327 20.99 8.60 7.54
C GLY A 327 20.27 9.86 8.03
N GLY A 328 18.98 9.99 7.70
CA GLY A 328 18.14 11.11 8.12
C GLY A 328 17.65 11.03 9.58
N ASN A 329 17.75 9.86 10.20
CA ASN A 329 17.36 9.60 11.60
C ASN A 329 15.91 10.03 11.95
N PHE A 330 14.98 9.98 11.01
CA PHE A 330 13.59 10.38 11.26
C PHE A 330 12.93 9.52 12.34
N VAL A 331 13.37 8.27 12.55
CA VAL A 331 12.86 7.44 13.65
C VAL A 331 13.09 8.08 15.03
N GLN A 332 14.21 8.78 15.23
CA GLN A 332 14.47 9.55 16.46
C GLN A 332 13.61 10.82 16.51
N THR A 333 13.50 11.56 15.40
CA THR A 333 12.60 12.73 15.29
C THR A 333 11.15 12.38 15.60
N PHE A 334 10.72 11.17 15.28
CA PHE A 334 9.39 10.66 15.60
C PHE A 334 9.27 10.24 17.08
N ALA A 335 10.23 9.44 17.57
CA ALA A 335 10.25 8.95 18.95
C ALA A 335 10.39 10.06 20.02
N THR A 336 11.06 11.17 19.70
CA THR A 336 11.24 12.32 20.60
C THR A 336 10.50 13.57 20.12
N ALA A 337 9.28 13.42 19.63
CA ALA A 337 8.31 14.52 19.49
C ALA A 337 8.10 15.24 20.84
N GLY A 338 8.04 16.57 20.85
CA GLY A 338 8.05 17.38 22.08
C GLY A 338 9.09 18.51 22.08
N PRO A 339 9.32 19.17 23.24
CA PRO A 339 10.12 20.39 23.33
C PRO A 339 11.53 20.28 22.73
N GLY A 340 11.80 21.12 21.72
CA GLY A 340 13.08 21.19 21.00
C GLY A 340 13.11 20.40 19.68
N ASN A 341 12.04 19.67 19.35
CA ASN A 341 11.88 18.97 18.08
C ASN A 341 11.29 19.87 17.01
N MET A 342 12.02 20.14 15.93
CA MET A 342 11.60 21.07 14.86
C MET A 342 10.59 20.49 13.84
N THR A 343 10.06 19.30 14.07
CA THR A 343 9.04 18.65 13.20
C THR A 343 7.74 18.37 13.93
N TYR A 344 7.83 18.01 15.22
CA TYR A 344 6.70 17.72 16.09
C TYR A 344 6.94 18.39 17.43
N ASP A 345 6.48 19.63 17.59
CA ASP A 345 6.68 20.46 18.80
C ASP A 345 6.07 19.81 20.05
N MET A 346 5.02 19.00 19.86
CA MET A 346 4.35 18.17 20.87
C MET A 346 4.26 16.70 20.42
N PRO A 347 4.18 15.71 21.34
CA PRO A 347 3.90 14.32 20.99
C PRO A 347 2.56 14.12 20.27
N GLN A 348 1.58 15.00 20.52
CA GLN A 348 0.31 15.00 19.80
C GLN A 348 0.48 15.20 18.29
N ASP A 349 1.41 16.05 17.85
CA ASP A 349 1.60 16.37 16.43
C ASP A 349 2.08 15.15 15.62
N ALA A 350 2.88 14.29 16.25
CA ALA A 350 3.35 13.04 15.67
C ALA A 350 2.26 11.95 15.67
N LEU A 351 1.40 11.91 16.69
CA LEU A 351 0.21 11.05 16.68
C LEU A 351 -0.81 11.52 15.62
N ASP A 352 -0.93 12.83 15.40
CA ASP A 352 -1.73 13.43 14.34
C ASP A 352 -1.18 13.14 12.94
N ALA A 353 0.12 12.85 12.82
CA ALA A 353 0.71 12.31 11.59
C ALA A 353 0.36 10.82 11.38
N ILE A 354 0.40 9.99 12.44
CA ILE A 354 -0.13 8.61 12.37
C ILE A 354 -1.61 8.63 11.96
N SER A 355 -2.41 9.49 12.57
CA SER A 355 -3.86 9.59 12.29
C SER A 355 -4.13 9.85 10.81
N VAL A 356 -3.48 10.85 10.22
CA VAL A 356 -3.63 11.16 8.80
C VAL A 356 -3.14 10.01 7.89
N GLY A 357 -2.10 9.26 8.29
CA GLY A 357 -1.70 8.03 7.62
C GLY A 357 -2.79 6.94 7.65
N LEU A 358 -3.37 6.68 8.83
CA LEU A 358 -4.44 5.68 9.02
C LEU A 358 -5.72 5.99 8.23
N PHE A 359 -6.02 7.28 7.99
CA PHE A 359 -7.12 7.70 7.12
C PHE A 359 -6.97 7.29 5.64
N TYR A 360 -5.80 6.82 5.19
CA TYR A 360 -5.67 6.12 3.90
C TYR A 360 -6.60 4.91 3.80
N THR A 361 -6.77 4.17 4.90
CA THR A 361 -7.61 2.96 4.93
C THR A 361 -9.09 3.28 4.68
N GLU A 362 -9.51 4.52 4.96
CA GLU A 362 -10.80 5.04 4.51
C GLU A 362 -10.70 5.56 3.06
N LYS A 363 -10.02 6.69 2.84
CA LYS A 363 -10.15 7.48 1.59
C LYS A 363 -9.60 6.78 0.35
N GLU A 364 -8.76 5.77 0.53
CA GLU A 364 -8.11 5.04 -0.55
C GLU A 364 -8.47 3.55 -0.53
N THR A 365 -8.47 2.90 0.64
CA THR A 365 -8.81 1.45 0.71
C THR A 365 -10.32 1.20 0.69
N LYS A 366 -11.13 1.79 1.58
CA LYS A 366 -12.61 1.72 1.52
C LYS A 366 -13.11 2.30 0.20
N ASP A 367 -12.74 3.54 -0.07
CA ASP A 367 -13.39 4.34 -1.11
C ASP A 367 -12.85 4.02 -2.52
N ARG A 368 -11.57 4.31 -2.76
CA ARG A 368 -11.02 4.29 -4.13
C ARG A 368 -10.82 2.89 -4.67
N LYS A 369 -10.36 1.95 -3.84
CA LYS A 369 -10.09 0.55 -4.24
C LYS A 369 -11.35 -0.32 -4.19
N VAL A 370 -12.18 -0.21 -3.15
CA VAL A 370 -13.39 -1.03 -3.00
C VAL A 370 -14.64 -0.33 -3.54
N ALA A 371 -15.16 0.71 -2.87
CA ALA A 371 -16.48 1.32 -3.14
C ALA A 371 -16.69 1.76 -4.61
N ASN A 372 -15.65 2.35 -5.21
CA ASN A 372 -15.59 2.77 -6.60
C ASN A 372 -15.66 1.60 -7.60
N ALA A 373 -15.04 0.46 -7.29
CA ALA A 373 -15.04 -0.74 -8.13
C ALA A 373 -16.34 -1.55 -7.97
N ILE A 374 -16.86 -1.72 -6.74
CA ILE A 374 -18.13 -2.41 -6.47
C ILE A 374 -19.38 -1.61 -6.89
N GLY A 375 -19.22 -0.35 -7.28
CA GLY A 375 -20.27 0.47 -7.89
C GLY A 375 -21.17 1.24 -6.91
N LEU A 376 -20.86 1.26 -5.60
CA LEU A 376 -21.60 2.07 -4.63
C LEU A 376 -21.45 3.57 -4.90
N GLY A 377 -20.24 4.00 -5.31
CA GLY A 377 -19.93 5.41 -5.62
C GLY A 377 -19.32 6.15 -4.42
N VAL A 378 -18.58 7.23 -4.70
CA VAL A 378 -17.73 7.93 -3.74
C VAL A 378 -17.71 9.42 -4.06
N THR A 379 -17.72 10.28 -3.03
CA THR A 379 -17.55 11.73 -3.16
C THR A 379 -16.26 12.08 -3.92
N GLY A 380 -16.36 12.85 -5.00
CA GLY A 380 -15.19 13.31 -5.77
C GLY A 380 -14.60 12.30 -6.76
N LEU A 381 -15.11 11.06 -6.86
CA LEU A 381 -14.75 10.12 -7.92
C LEU A 381 -15.83 10.10 -9.03
N PRO A 382 -15.47 9.80 -10.30
CA PRO A 382 -16.47 9.59 -11.35
C PRO A 382 -17.41 8.44 -10.98
N PRO A 383 -18.74 8.59 -11.10
CA PRO A 383 -19.67 7.50 -10.75
C PRO A 383 -19.44 6.25 -11.61
N CYS A 384 -19.76 5.08 -11.07
CA CYS A 384 -19.84 3.87 -11.87
C CYS A 384 -21.12 3.92 -12.74
N GLY A 385 -20.98 3.66 -14.05
CA GLY A 385 -22.09 3.73 -15.01
C GLY A 385 -22.92 2.44 -15.12
N THR A 386 -22.55 1.43 -14.35
CA THR A 386 -23.01 0.04 -14.41
C THR A 386 -23.27 -0.49 -12.99
N VAL A 387 -23.64 -1.77 -12.84
CA VAL A 387 -23.85 -2.41 -11.52
C VAL A 387 -22.57 -2.38 -10.68
N SER A 388 -21.44 -2.70 -11.32
CA SER A 388 -20.07 -2.58 -10.80
C SER A 388 -19.15 -2.14 -11.94
N CYS A 389 -17.92 -1.77 -11.61
CA CYS A 389 -16.92 -1.26 -12.54
C CYS A 389 -15.59 -2.01 -12.37
N PRO A 390 -15.47 -3.26 -12.89
CA PRO A 390 -14.27 -4.09 -12.76
C PRO A 390 -13.02 -3.48 -13.40
N GLU A 391 -13.17 -2.52 -14.32
CA GLU A 391 -12.07 -1.79 -14.95
C GLU A 391 -11.35 -0.81 -14.01
N ARG A 392 -11.85 -0.63 -12.78
CA ARG A 392 -11.34 0.31 -11.77
C ARG A 392 -10.64 -0.36 -10.58
N VAL A 393 -10.56 -1.69 -10.58
CA VAL A 393 -9.81 -2.45 -9.56
C VAL A 393 -8.33 -2.07 -9.59
N GLU A 394 -7.66 -2.17 -8.45
CA GLU A 394 -6.22 -1.95 -8.36
C GLU A 394 -5.46 -3.15 -8.94
N SER A 395 -4.44 -2.87 -9.74
CA SER A 395 -3.57 -3.88 -10.36
C SER A 395 -4.28 -5.01 -11.13
N PRO A 396 -5.06 -4.67 -12.17
CA PRO A 396 -5.82 -5.64 -12.98
C PRO A 396 -4.95 -6.52 -13.90
N PHE A 397 -3.67 -6.21 -14.10
CA PHE A 397 -2.77 -7.08 -14.88
C PHE A 397 -2.16 -8.16 -13.98
N ALA A 398 -1.85 -7.81 -12.73
CA ALA A 398 -1.39 -8.77 -11.74
C ALA A 398 -2.53 -9.57 -11.09
N MET A 399 -3.78 -9.10 -11.11
CA MET A 399 -4.88 -9.67 -10.30
C MET A 399 -4.44 -9.71 -8.83
N ALA A 400 -4.38 -8.52 -8.21
CA ALA A 400 -3.74 -8.31 -6.91
C ALA A 400 -4.56 -7.43 -5.96
N SER A 401 -5.74 -6.93 -6.35
CA SER A 401 -6.56 -6.04 -5.50
C SER A 401 -6.86 -6.63 -4.13
N GLY A 402 -7.21 -7.92 -4.05
CA GLY A 402 -7.52 -8.59 -2.79
C GLY A 402 -6.34 -8.56 -1.81
N GLN A 403 -5.15 -8.95 -2.28
CA GLN A 403 -3.90 -8.89 -1.51
C GLN A 403 -3.57 -7.45 -1.09
N HIS A 404 -3.75 -6.46 -1.97
CA HIS A 404 -3.44 -5.07 -1.66
C HIS A 404 -4.34 -4.50 -0.56
N ILE A 405 -5.66 -4.71 -0.68
CA ILE A 405 -6.63 -4.32 0.36
C ILE A 405 -6.29 -4.99 1.69
N ARG A 406 -5.97 -6.29 1.66
CA ARG A 406 -5.52 -7.06 2.82
C ARG A 406 -4.26 -6.49 3.48
N ASP A 407 -3.28 -6.05 2.69
CA ASP A 407 -2.03 -5.45 3.20
C ASP A 407 -2.23 -4.02 3.74
N ASN A 408 -3.15 -3.23 3.15
CA ASN A 408 -3.55 -1.93 3.71
C ASN A 408 -4.23 -2.11 5.09
N LEU A 409 -5.16 -3.07 5.21
CA LEU A 409 -5.84 -3.40 6.47
C LEU A 409 -4.86 -3.93 7.52
N GLN A 410 -3.87 -4.72 7.12
CA GLN A 410 -2.83 -5.21 8.02
C GLN A 410 -1.96 -4.06 8.54
N ALA A 411 -1.54 -3.13 7.68
CA ALA A 411 -0.78 -1.95 8.10
C ALA A 411 -1.56 -1.04 9.06
N PHE A 412 -2.87 -0.87 8.86
CA PHE A 412 -3.74 -0.19 9.81
C PHE A 412 -3.76 -0.90 11.17
N ARG A 413 -3.91 -2.23 11.17
CA ARG A 413 -3.93 -3.06 12.39
C ARG A 413 -2.59 -3.01 13.14
N ASP A 414 -1.48 -3.16 12.42
CA ASP A 414 -0.11 -3.15 12.97
C ASP A 414 0.21 -1.79 13.64
N LEU A 415 -0.19 -0.66 13.04
CA LEU A 415 -0.08 0.67 13.67
C LEU A 415 -1.06 0.88 14.84
N PHE A 416 -2.28 0.33 14.75
CA PHE A 416 -3.26 0.49 15.82
C PHE A 416 -2.90 -0.30 17.08
N THR A 417 -2.21 -1.44 16.96
CA THR A 417 -1.90 -2.34 18.10
C THR A 417 -0.44 -2.61 18.41
N GLY A 418 0.50 -2.05 17.64
CA GLY A 418 1.91 -2.41 17.74
C GLY A 418 2.21 -3.82 17.23
N LEU A 419 3.48 -4.22 17.30
CA LEU A 419 4.00 -5.54 16.94
C LEU A 419 4.98 -6.04 18.03
N ASP A 420 5.16 -7.37 18.10
CA ASP A 420 6.12 -8.08 18.96
C ASP A 420 6.15 -7.70 20.47
N GLY A 421 5.09 -7.04 20.95
CA GLY A 421 4.95 -6.59 22.35
C GLY A 421 5.28 -5.10 22.59
N GLY A 422 5.64 -4.36 21.53
CA GLY A 422 5.67 -2.90 21.52
C GLY A 422 4.26 -2.29 21.45
N MET A 423 4.12 -1.04 21.85
CA MET A 423 2.83 -0.37 22.10
C MET A 423 2.20 0.25 20.83
N GLY A 424 0.86 0.28 20.78
CA GLY A 424 0.08 0.94 19.73
C GLY A 424 -0.88 2.02 20.22
N LEU A 425 -1.69 2.58 19.31
CA LEU A 425 -2.73 3.58 19.66
C LEU A 425 -3.82 2.98 20.58
N ASN A 426 -4.05 1.68 20.51
CA ASN A 426 -4.87 0.90 21.44
C ASN A 426 -4.43 1.06 22.90
N ASP A 427 -3.14 1.24 23.18
CA ASP A 427 -2.61 1.31 24.55
C ASP A 427 -2.80 2.69 25.17
N LEU A 428 -2.79 3.75 24.34
CA LEU A 428 -3.23 5.08 24.77
C LEU A 428 -4.71 5.06 25.16
N LEU A 429 -5.57 4.39 24.38
CA LEU A 429 -6.99 4.20 24.70
C LEU A 429 -7.18 3.43 26.01
N GLN A 430 -6.45 2.33 26.20
CA GLN A 430 -6.49 1.55 27.46
C GLN A 430 -6.02 2.39 28.65
N GLY A 431 -4.96 3.20 28.48
CA GLY A 431 -4.45 4.11 29.50
C GLY A 431 -5.51 5.11 29.99
N ILE A 432 -6.29 5.70 29.08
CA ILE A 432 -7.40 6.61 29.42
C ILE A 432 -8.70 5.88 29.81
N GLY A 433 -8.67 4.56 30.03
CA GLY A 433 -9.82 3.76 30.43
C GLY A 433 -10.82 3.46 29.32
N ARG A 434 -10.45 3.67 28.05
CA ARG A 434 -11.27 3.42 26.84
C ARG A 434 -10.92 2.11 26.12
N SER A 435 -10.65 1.06 26.90
CA SER A 435 -10.43 -0.30 26.41
C SER A 435 -11.63 -0.87 25.64
N ASP A 436 -12.82 -0.29 25.80
CA ASP A 436 -14.03 -0.58 25.03
C ASP A 436 -13.87 -0.21 23.55
N ILE A 437 -13.38 1.00 23.24
CA ILE A 437 -13.09 1.42 21.86
C ILE A 437 -11.99 0.54 21.27
N ALA A 438 -10.91 0.31 22.01
CA ALA A 438 -9.79 -0.49 21.55
C ALA A 438 -10.22 -1.92 21.17
N SER A 439 -10.99 -2.59 22.03
CA SER A 439 -11.50 -3.95 21.79
C SER A 439 -12.50 -3.99 20.63
N LYS A 440 -13.36 -2.97 20.50
CA LYS A 440 -14.32 -2.84 19.39
C LYS A 440 -13.61 -2.71 18.05
N LEU A 441 -12.66 -1.77 17.94
CA LEU A 441 -11.95 -1.52 16.68
C LEU A 441 -11.03 -2.70 16.28
N ILE A 442 -10.38 -3.34 17.26
CA ILE A 442 -9.64 -4.61 17.03
C ILE A 442 -10.57 -5.67 16.43
N THR A 443 -11.75 -5.88 17.01
CA THR A 443 -12.72 -6.88 16.52
C THR A 443 -13.19 -6.58 15.09
N GLN A 444 -13.37 -5.30 14.74
CA GLN A 444 -13.78 -4.88 13.40
C GLN A 444 -12.64 -5.03 12.38
N ALA A 445 -11.41 -4.67 12.76
CA ALA A 445 -10.23 -4.84 11.92
C ALA A 445 -9.94 -6.32 11.64
N ASP A 446 -10.05 -7.17 12.66
CA ASP A 446 -9.84 -8.63 12.52
C ASP A 446 -10.92 -9.27 11.63
N ALA A 447 -12.17 -8.78 11.69
CA ALA A 447 -13.24 -9.22 10.80
C ALA A 447 -13.04 -8.74 9.35
N ALA A 448 -12.59 -7.50 9.15
CA ALA A 448 -12.25 -6.97 7.82
C ALA A 448 -11.05 -7.71 7.19
N LEU A 449 -10.01 -8.00 7.99
CA LEU A 449 -8.86 -8.82 7.59
C LEU A 449 -9.28 -10.23 7.18
N ALA A 450 -10.10 -10.92 7.99
CA ALA A 450 -10.57 -12.27 7.66
C ALA A 450 -11.44 -12.31 6.39
N ALA A 451 -12.19 -11.24 6.09
CA ALA A 451 -12.91 -11.10 4.82
C ALA A 451 -11.98 -10.81 3.64
N ALA A 452 -10.92 -10.00 3.84
CA ALA A 452 -9.92 -9.71 2.82
C ALA A 452 -9.04 -10.93 2.50
N ASP A 453 -8.66 -11.73 3.50
CA ASP A 453 -7.95 -13.02 3.33
C ASP A 453 -8.68 -13.94 2.35
N LEU A 454 -10.02 -14.06 2.49
CA LEU A 454 -10.87 -14.85 1.60
C LEU A 454 -10.99 -14.28 0.18
N LEU A 455 -10.65 -13.00 -0.01
CA LEU A 455 -10.78 -12.26 -1.27
C LEU A 455 -9.45 -12.08 -2.03
N THR A 456 -8.31 -12.41 -1.40
CA THR A 456 -6.93 -12.25 -1.90
C THR A 456 -6.76 -12.48 -3.41
N ASP A 457 -7.12 -13.67 -3.91
CA ASP A 457 -6.95 -14.08 -5.31
C ASP A 457 -8.24 -14.01 -6.16
N ARG A 458 -9.31 -13.39 -5.66
CA ARG A 458 -10.65 -13.42 -6.28
C ARG A 458 -11.42 -12.10 -6.30
N PHE A 459 -10.87 -11.02 -5.74
CA PHE A 459 -11.60 -9.75 -5.58
C PHE A 459 -12.15 -9.22 -6.92
N GLU A 460 -11.33 -9.21 -7.97
CA GLU A 460 -11.70 -8.76 -9.31
C GLU A 460 -12.82 -9.62 -9.92
N ALA A 461 -12.82 -10.93 -9.65
CA ALA A 461 -13.88 -11.84 -10.08
C ALA A 461 -15.19 -11.65 -9.30
N GLU A 462 -15.12 -11.36 -7.99
CA GLU A 462 -16.29 -10.98 -7.19
C GLU A 462 -16.89 -9.66 -7.66
N VAL A 463 -16.06 -8.63 -7.93
CA VAL A 463 -16.51 -7.34 -8.48
C VAL A 463 -17.22 -7.53 -9.83
N ALA A 464 -16.67 -8.37 -10.71
CA ALA A 464 -17.27 -8.70 -12.01
C ALA A 464 -18.56 -9.55 -11.90
N ALA A 465 -18.81 -10.21 -10.76
CA ALA A 465 -19.96 -11.07 -10.53
C ALA A 465 -21.10 -10.41 -9.72
N ILE A 466 -21.00 -9.12 -9.37
CA ILE A 466 -22.05 -8.40 -8.63
C ILE A 466 -23.36 -8.39 -9.44
N PRO A 467 -24.46 -8.99 -8.93
CA PRO A 467 -25.66 -9.22 -9.74
C PRO A 467 -26.60 -8.00 -9.80
N SER A 468 -26.60 -7.16 -8.77
CA SER A 468 -27.34 -5.90 -8.74
C SER A 468 -26.76 -4.93 -7.70
N ARG A 469 -27.02 -3.63 -7.89
CA ARG A 469 -26.64 -2.59 -6.92
C ARG A 469 -27.32 -2.81 -5.56
N GLU A 470 -28.56 -3.28 -5.56
CA GLU A 470 -29.32 -3.63 -4.35
C GLU A 470 -28.66 -4.78 -3.57
N ALA A 471 -28.22 -5.85 -4.26
CA ALA A 471 -27.50 -6.95 -3.61
C ALA A 471 -26.18 -6.49 -2.98
N CYS A 472 -25.47 -5.56 -3.64
CA CYS A 472 -24.24 -4.98 -3.11
C CYS A 472 -24.49 -4.08 -1.88
N ILE A 473 -25.51 -3.21 -1.94
CA ILE A 473 -25.94 -2.39 -0.79
C ILE A 473 -26.31 -3.30 0.39
N ASN A 474 -27.15 -4.31 0.17
CA ASN A 474 -27.60 -5.21 1.22
C ASN A 474 -26.44 -5.99 1.86
N ALA A 475 -25.49 -6.50 1.05
CA ALA A 475 -24.30 -7.18 1.56
C ALA A 475 -23.38 -6.25 2.36
N SER A 476 -23.21 -4.99 1.92
CA SER A 476 -22.46 -3.96 2.64
C SER A 476 -23.11 -3.59 3.97
N SER A 477 -24.41 -3.25 3.98
CA SER A 477 -25.13 -2.90 5.21
C SER A 477 -25.23 -4.07 6.20
N ALA A 478 -25.30 -5.32 5.71
CA ALA A 478 -25.25 -6.52 6.54
C ALA A 478 -23.83 -6.88 7.01
N ARG A 479 -22.79 -6.35 6.34
CA ARG A 479 -21.36 -6.63 6.59
C ARG A 479 -21.00 -8.13 6.45
N MET A 480 -21.81 -8.88 5.70
CA MET A 480 -21.71 -10.33 5.53
C MET A 480 -22.46 -10.82 4.29
N GLY A 481 -22.17 -12.04 3.86
CA GLY A 481 -22.88 -12.69 2.74
C GLY A 481 -22.26 -12.39 1.38
N ALA A 482 -23.07 -12.48 0.32
CA ALA A 482 -22.65 -12.28 -1.06
C ALA A 482 -23.37 -11.07 -1.69
N PRO A 483 -22.70 -10.25 -2.54
CA PRO A 483 -21.32 -10.42 -3.03
C PRO A 483 -20.26 -10.14 -1.96
N ALA A 484 -19.20 -10.96 -1.89
CA ALA A 484 -18.26 -10.89 -0.77
C ALA A 484 -17.42 -9.59 -0.79
N ALA A 485 -17.11 -9.05 -1.97
CA ALA A 485 -16.47 -7.75 -2.12
C ALA A 485 -17.33 -6.58 -1.55
N CYS A 486 -18.66 -6.70 -1.62
CA CYS A 486 -19.57 -5.71 -1.03
C CYS A 486 -19.71 -5.90 0.49
N ALA A 487 -19.69 -7.14 1.00
CA ALA A 487 -19.62 -7.40 2.43
C ALA A 487 -18.30 -6.87 3.05
N LEU A 488 -17.16 -7.02 2.34
CA LEU A 488 -15.88 -6.45 2.75
C LEU A 488 -15.95 -4.93 2.89
N HIS A 489 -16.56 -4.22 1.93
CA HIS A 489 -16.76 -2.77 2.03
C HIS A 489 -17.39 -2.38 3.38
N GLY A 490 -18.52 -3.00 3.73
CA GLY A 490 -19.22 -2.73 4.99
C GLY A 490 -18.45 -3.10 6.27
N LEU A 491 -17.47 -4.00 6.19
CA LEU A 491 -16.57 -4.33 7.30
C LEU A 491 -15.47 -3.28 7.47
N ILE A 492 -14.84 -2.84 6.38
CA ILE A 492 -13.86 -1.74 6.38
C ILE A 492 -14.53 -0.46 6.87
N ASP A 493 -15.72 -0.16 6.34
CA ASP A 493 -16.59 0.96 6.73
C ASP A 493 -16.81 1.05 8.24
N ALA A 494 -17.25 -0.04 8.87
CA ALA A 494 -17.48 -0.12 10.31
C ALA A 494 -16.23 0.17 11.15
N MET A 495 -15.09 -0.32 10.68
CA MET A 495 -13.77 -0.13 11.28
C MET A 495 -13.34 1.33 11.13
N THR A 496 -13.40 1.91 9.93
CA THR A 496 -13.02 3.30 9.66
C THR A 496 -13.92 4.29 10.39
N ASP A 497 -15.22 4.05 10.52
CA ASP A 497 -16.12 4.92 11.30
C ASP A 497 -15.84 4.87 12.79
N THR A 498 -15.52 3.69 13.34
CA THR A 498 -15.17 3.57 14.76
C THR A 498 -13.83 4.25 15.03
N TYR A 499 -12.89 4.19 14.09
CA TYR A 499 -11.67 4.99 14.15
C TYR A 499 -11.99 6.51 14.09
N ARG A 500 -12.68 6.95 13.03
CA ARG A 500 -13.06 8.34 12.75
C ARG A 500 -13.80 8.99 13.91
N ALA A 501 -14.86 8.35 14.43
CA ALA A 501 -15.77 8.96 15.40
C ALA A 501 -15.35 8.73 16.86
N GLU A 502 -14.83 7.55 17.21
CA GLU A 502 -14.55 7.20 18.61
C GLU A 502 -13.06 7.31 18.96
N VAL A 503 -12.14 6.80 18.12
CA VAL A 503 -10.70 6.87 18.42
C VAL A 503 -10.16 8.29 18.31
N THR A 504 -10.47 9.03 17.24
CA THR A 504 -9.95 10.40 17.11
C THR A 504 -10.50 11.32 18.21
N SER A 505 -11.77 11.15 18.59
CA SER A 505 -12.40 11.88 19.69
C SER A 505 -11.77 11.56 21.04
N ALA A 506 -11.55 10.27 21.35
CA ALA A 506 -11.00 9.84 22.63
C ALA A 506 -9.50 10.19 22.80
N LEU A 507 -8.72 10.20 21.73
CA LEU A 507 -7.28 10.53 21.75
C LEU A 507 -6.95 11.97 21.32
N ASN A 508 -7.96 12.77 20.98
CA ASN A 508 -7.85 14.12 20.41
C ASN A 508 -6.95 14.16 19.15
N LEU A 509 -7.14 13.21 18.22
CA LEU A 509 -6.36 13.12 16.99
C LEU A 509 -6.94 14.00 15.87
N ARG A 510 -6.05 14.59 15.06
CA ARG A 510 -6.43 15.28 13.81
C ARG A 510 -7.11 14.35 12.81
N ILE A 511 -8.26 14.80 12.30
CA ILE A 511 -8.89 14.27 11.08
C ILE A 511 -8.39 15.11 9.89
N PRO A 512 -7.90 14.52 8.79
CA PRO A 512 -7.49 15.27 7.60
C PRO A 512 -8.69 15.92 6.92
N ALA A 513 -8.50 17.08 6.30
CA ALA A 513 -9.59 17.83 5.64
C ALA A 513 -10.35 17.02 4.57
N ALA A 514 -9.71 16.04 3.94
CA ALA A 514 -10.33 15.12 2.96
C ALA A 514 -11.26 14.07 3.58
N ALA A 515 -11.25 13.89 4.90
CA ALA A 515 -12.15 13.01 5.67
C ALA A 515 -13.10 13.79 6.60
N ALA A 516 -12.92 15.11 6.72
CA ALA A 516 -13.63 15.98 7.66
C ALA A 516 -15.04 16.42 7.20
N GLY A 517 -15.66 15.67 6.28
CA GLY A 517 -16.93 16.06 5.65
C GLY A 517 -17.74 14.95 4.99
N ASP A 518 -17.23 13.71 4.89
CA ASP A 518 -18.08 12.58 4.53
C ASP A 518 -18.96 12.21 5.73
N ASN A 519 -20.27 12.20 5.47
CA ASN A 519 -21.28 11.56 6.30
C ASN A 519 -21.87 10.49 5.40
N ASP A 520 -21.36 9.26 5.53
CA ASP A 520 -21.72 8.08 4.74
C ASP A 520 -23.20 7.65 4.95
#